data_AF-A0A2S3U726-F1
#
_entry.id   AF-A0A2S3U726-F1
#
_cell.length_a   1.000
_cell.length_b   1.000
_cell.length_c   1.000
_cell.angle_alpha   90.00
_cell.angle_beta   90.00
_cell.angle_gamma   90.00
#
_symmetry.space_group_name_H-M   'P 1'
#
loop_
_entity.id
_entity.type
_entity.pdbx_description
1 polymer ?
#
loop_
_entity_poly.entity_id
_entity_poly.type
_entity_poly.pdbx_seq_one_letter_code
_entity_poly.pdbx_strand_id
1 'polypeptide(L)'
;MAQDPFGFGGLDDIFRAMQGGVDPNNAYRQQQTPPTQPAGPNGGNRRGNNNGGGLLGQYGFNLTAQAKQGKIDPVIGRDNEINRVIEILNRRTKNNPVLIGEAGVGKTAVVEGLAQKIVAGQVPQKLLDKEIIRFDVASLVQGTGIRGQFEQRMQQLMKEVQSNPNIVLFIDEIHEIMGAGNAEGGNGRWQRFEAGPCPW
;
A
#
# COMPACT_ATOMS: atom_id res chain seq x y z
N MET A 1 -18.19 52.79 11.92
CA MET A 1 -18.57 51.41 11.51
C MET A 1 -17.31 50.76 10.97
N ALA A 2 -16.64 49.97 11.80
CA ALA A 2 -15.50 49.14 11.40
C ALA A 2 -15.95 47.68 11.55
N GLN A 3 -15.82 46.91 10.48
CA GLN A 3 -16.11 45.47 10.43
C GLN A 3 -14.79 44.73 10.59
N ASP A 4 -14.70 43.88 11.61
CA ASP A 4 -13.59 42.95 11.79
C ASP A 4 -13.90 41.62 11.06
N PRO A 5 -13.01 41.10 10.19
CA PRO A 5 -13.31 40.00 9.28
C PRO A 5 -12.79 38.61 9.74
N PHE A 6 -12.59 38.38 11.04
CA PHE A 6 -12.13 37.08 11.56
C PHE A 6 -13.05 36.59 12.70
N GLY A 7 -14.09 35.84 12.32
CA GLY A 7 -15.08 35.28 13.25
C GLY A 7 -14.60 34.00 13.94
N PHE A 8 -14.01 34.15 15.12
CA PHE A 8 -13.89 33.07 16.12
C PHE A 8 -14.94 33.30 17.21
N GLY A 9 -16.14 32.74 17.04
CA GLY A 9 -17.29 32.94 17.95
C GLY A 9 -17.81 31.67 18.62
N GLY A 10 -16.94 30.69 18.91
CA GLY A 10 -17.37 29.34 19.32
C GLY A 10 -17.46 29.07 20.82
N LEU A 11 -16.98 29.97 21.69
CA LEU A 11 -16.82 29.65 23.13
C LEU A 11 -17.69 30.53 24.04
N ASP A 12 -17.85 31.82 23.74
CA ASP A 12 -18.67 32.73 24.55
C ASP A 12 -20.18 32.46 24.46
N ASP A 13 -20.69 32.00 23.32
CA ASP A 13 -22.11 31.63 23.16
C ASP A 13 -22.47 30.32 23.89
N ILE A 14 -21.54 29.38 24.00
CA ILE A 14 -21.73 28.13 24.76
C ILE A 14 -21.75 28.39 26.27
N PHE A 15 -20.86 29.26 26.75
CA PHE A 15 -20.80 29.62 28.17
C PHE A 15 -22.07 30.35 28.62
N ARG A 16 -22.65 31.17 27.74
CA ARG A 16 -23.91 31.90 27.97
C ARG A 16 -25.15 30.99 27.89
N ALA A 17 -25.13 29.94 27.07
CA ALA A 17 -26.20 28.96 27.00
C ALA A 17 -26.26 28.02 28.22
N MET A 18 -25.15 27.85 28.93
CA MET A 18 -25.08 26.96 30.11
C MET A 18 -25.44 27.67 31.43
N GLN A 19 -25.50 29.01 31.44
CA GLN A 19 -25.76 29.82 32.65
C GLN A 19 -27.19 30.38 32.73
N GLY A 20 -28.07 30.03 31.79
CA GLY A 20 -29.49 30.41 31.78
C GLY A 20 -30.38 29.39 32.50
N GLY A 21 -31.04 29.84 33.57
CA GLY A 21 -31.83 29.02 34.50
C GLY A 21 -33.04 28.29 33.91
N VAL A 22 -33.42 27.24 34.65
CA VAL A 22 -34.57 26.36 34.43
C VAL A 22 -35.88 27.14 34.65
N ASP A 23 -36.73 27.22 33.62
CA ASP A 23 -38.08 27.80 33.68
C ASP A 23 -39.13 26.67 33.50
N PRO A 24 -40.04 26.40 34.46
CA PRO A 24 -40.83 25.17 34.52
C PRO A 24 -42.17 25.17 33.75
N ASN A 25 -42.39 26.05 32.77
CA ASN A 25 -43.74 26.32 32.24
C ASN A 25 -43.90 26.18 30.71
N ASN A 26 -43.55 25.02 30.14
CA ASN A 26 -43.99 24.71 28.77
C ASN A 26 -44.33 23.23 28.57
N ALA A 27 -45.47 22.85 29.13
CA ALA A 27 -46.23 21.68 28.70
C ALA A 27 -47.00 22.02 27.41
N TYR A 28 -47.21 21.01 26.57
CA TYR A 28 -48.06 20.97 25.35
C TYR A 28 -47.45 21.47 24.05
N ARG A 29 -46.93 20.53 23.24
CA ARG A 29 -47.25 20.35 21.79
C ARG A 29 -46.68 19.01 21.28
N GLN A 30 -47.50 17.96 21.35
CA GLN A 30 -48.25 17.31 20.25
C GLN A 30 -47.50 16.16 19.53
N GLN A 31 -47.91 14.94 19.91
CA GLN A 31 -47.84 13.71 19.13
C GLN A 31 -48.79 13.74 17.93
N GLN A 32 -48.37 13.17 16.80
CA GLN A 32 -49.23 12.61 15.73
C GLN A 32 -48.43 11.58 14.90
N THR A 33 -48.98 10.36 14.78
CA THR A 33 -48.59 9.21 13.92
C THR A 33 -49.73 8.95 12.90
N PRO A 34 -49.70 7.99 11.91
CA PRO A 34 -48.68 7.27 11.11
C PRO A 34 -49.01 7.37 9.56
N PRO A 35 -48.44 6.62 8.56
CA PRO A 35 -48.53 5.17 8.38
C PRO A 35 -47.26 4.45 7.86
N THR A 36 -47.28 3.14 8.05
CA THR A 36 -46.34 2.10 7.66
C THR A 36 -46.04 2.06 6.15
N GLN A 37 -44.75 2.03 5.77
CA GLN A 37 -44.29 1.52 4.47
C GLN A 37 -43.23 0.43 4.70
N PRO A 38 -43.37 -0.77 4.11
CA PRO A 38 -42.39 -1.83 4.26
C PRO A 38 -41.18 -1.51 3.37
N ALA A 39 -40.10 -1.04 3.98
CA ALA A 39 -38.81 -0.93 3.30
C ALA A 39 -38.26 -2.35 3.07
N GLY A 40 -38.43 -2.85 1.85
CA GLY A 40 -37.71 -4.04 1.39
C GLY A 40 -36.19 -3.80 1.47
N PRO A 41 -35.38 -4.84 1.75
CA PRO A 41 -33.93 -4.69 1.73
C PRO A 41 -33.47 -4.61 0.26
N ASN A 42 -33.48 -3.40 -0.28
CA ASN A 42 -32.87 -3.10 -1.56
C ASN A 42 -31.34 -3.10 -1.40
N GLY A 43 -30.71 -4.14 -1.94
CA GLY A 43 -29.57 -3.99 -2.84
C GLY A 43 -28.53 -2.95 -2.47
N GLY A 44 -27.84 -3.16 -1.35
CA GLY A 44 -26.55 -2.55 -1.06
C GLY A 44 -25.48 -3.60 -1.09
N ASN A 45 -25.27 -4.25 -2.24
CA ASN A 45 -24.13 -5.10 -2.53
C ASN A 45 -22.87 -4.21 -2.54
N ARG A 46 -22.46 -3.73 -1.37
CA ARG A 46 -21.08 -3.35 -1.09
C ARG A 46 -20.31 -4.66 -1.07
N ARG A 47 -20.10 -5.21 -2.28
CA ARG A 47 -18.88 -5.92 -2.60
C ARG A 47 -17.79 -4.91 -2.28
N GLY A 48 -17.38 -4.93 -1.00
CA GLY A 48 -16.13 -4.36 -0.56
C GLY A 48 -15.12 -4.96 -1.50
N ASN A 49 -14.69 -4.12 -2.43
CA ASN A 49 -13.47 -4.26 -3.17
C ASN A 49 -12.45 -4.85 -2.18
N ASN A 50 -12.03 -6.09 -2.40
CA ASN A 50 -11.00 -6.79 -1.62
C ASN A 50 -9.64 -6.12 -1.90
N ASN A 51 -9.57 -4.80 -1.73
CA ASN A 51 -8.33 -4.06 -1.65
C ASN A 51 -7.79 -4.27 -0.24
N GLY A 52 -6.96 -5.31 -0.15
CA GLY A 52 -5.86 -5.51 0.79
C GLY A 52 -5.84 -4.61 2.03
N GLY A 53 -6.50 -5.05 3.10
CA GLY A 53 -6.28 -4.55 4.46
C GLY A 53 -4.94 -5.03 5.03
N GLY A 54 -3.85 -4.86 4.29
CA GLY A 54 -2.51 -5.35 4.58
C GLY A 54 -1.43 -4.29 4.28
N LEU A 55 -0.17 -4.61 4.57
CA LEU A 55 0.95 -3.70 4.35
C LEU A 55 1.16 -3.43 2.86
N LEU A 56 0.89 -4.41 1.99
CA LEU A 56 0.97 -4.23 0.54
C LEU A 56 -0.10 -3.26 0.01
N GLY A 57 -1.29 -3.22 0.63
CA GLY A 57 -2.34 -2.28 0.22
C GLY A 57 -2.07 -0.85 0.67
N GLN A 58 -1.40 -0.67 1.82
CA GLN A 58 -1.09 0.66 2.38
C GLN A 58 0.17 1.28 1.78
N TYR A 59 1.21 0.48 1.56
CA TYR A 59 2.54 0.95 1.15
C TYR A 59 2.98 0.42 -0.23
N GLY A 60 2.18 -0.44 -0.84
CA GLY A 60 2.44 -1.00 -2.15
C GLY A 60 1.70 -0.27 -3.27
N PHE A 61 2.35 -0.19 -4.42
CA PHE A 61 1.81 0.38 -5.65
C PHE A 61 1.76 -0.71 -6.72
N ASN A 62 0.57 -1.05 -7.21
CA ASN A 62 0.42 -2.07 -8.24
C ASN A 62 0.80 -1.51 -9.62
N LEU A 63 1.99 -1.87 -10.11
CA LEU A 63 2.49 -1.46 -11.42
C LEU A 63 1.75 -2.19 -12.55
N THR A 64 1.39 -3.46 -12.37
CA THR A 64 0.61 -4.21 -13.37
C THR A 64 -0.77 -3.58 -13.59
N ALA A 65 -1.44 -3.12 -12.53
CA ALA A 65 -2.71 -2.41 -12.64
C ALA A 65 -2.56 -1.06 -13.35
N GLN A 66 -1.47 -0.32 -13.09
CA GLN A 66 -1.17 0.92 -13.80
C GLN A 66 -0.87 0.68 -15.28
N ALA A 67 -0.14 -0.39 -15.62
CA ALA A 67 0.09 -0.80 -17.00
C ALA A 67 -1.23 -1.14 -17.72
N LYS A 68 -2.13 -1.90 -17.08
CA LYS A 68 -3.47 -2.21 -17.61
C LYS A 68 -4.30 -0.95 -17.88
N GLN A 69 -4.12 0.08 -17.06
CA GLN A 69 -4.81 1.37 -17.19
C GLN A 69 -4.13 2.32 -18.20
N GLY A 70 -3.01 1.92 -18.81
CA GLY A 70 -2.25 2.78 -19.72
C GLY A 70 -1.57 3.98 -19.03
N LYS A 71 -1.34 3.91 -17.71
CA LYS A 71 -0.69 4.97 -16.93
C LYS A 71 0.84 4.89 -16.93
N ILE A 72 1.40 3.81 -17.47
CA ILE A 72 2.84 3.60 -17.59
C ILE A 72 3.26 3.94 -19.01
N ASP A 73 4.23 4.85 -19.14
CA ASP A 73 4.78 5.24 -20.43
C ASP A 73 5.44 4.06 -21.15
N PRO A 74 5.36 3.98 -22.50
CA PRO A 74 5.95 2.88 -23.25
C PRO A 74 7.48 2.88 -23.10
N VAL A 75 8.03 1.73 -22.69
CA VAL A 75 9.46 1.58 -22.44
C VAL A 75 10.18 1.22 -23.74
N ILE A 76 11.13 2.07 -24.17
CA ILE A 76 11.86 1.91 -25.44
C ILE A 76 13.31 1.52 -25.17
N GLY A 77 13.83 0.56 -25.95
CA GLY A 77 15.26 0.22 -25.95
C GLY A 77 15.76 -0.59 -24.75
N ARG A 78 14.86 -1.21 -23.98
CA ARG A 78 15.17 -2.03 -22.79
C ARG A 78 14.79 -3.50 -22.92
N ASP A 79 14.56 -3.97 -24.15
CA ASP A 79 14.09 -5.33 -24.40
C ASP A 79 15.03 -6.40 -23.85
N ASN A 80 16.35 -6.19 -23.97
CA ASN A 80 17.34 -7.14 -23.50
C ASN A 80 17.28 -7.31 -21.98
N GLU A 81 17.22 -6.20 -21.24
CA GLU A 81 17.12 -6.21 -19.79
C GLU A 81 15.79 -6.81 -19.31
N ILE A 82 14.68 -6.42 -19.94
CA ILE A 82 13.35 -6.97 -19.61
C ILE A 82 13.33 -8.49 -19.85
N ASN A 83 13.84 -8.95 -21.00
CA ASN A 83 13.90 -10.37 -21.33
C ASN A 83 14.80 -11.13 -20.35
N ARG A 84 15.90 -10.53 -19.91
CA ARG A 84 16.78 -11.13 -18.89
C ARG A 84 16.10 -11.26 -17.54
N VAL A 85 15.32 -10.27 -17.13
CA VAL A 85 14.51 -10.31 -15.90
C VAL A 85 13.47 -11.43 -15.99
N ILE A 86 12.76 -11.55 -17.11
CA ILE A 86 11.81 -12.65 -17.38
C ILE A 86 12.49 -14.01 -17.24
N GLU A 87 13.65 -14.18 -17.86
CA GLU A 87 14.42 -15.43 -17.81
C GLU A 87 14.78 -15.80 -16.37
N ILE A 88 15.28 -14.83 -15.58
CA ILE A 88 15.66 -15.05 -14.17
C ILE A 88 14.44 -15.43 -13.33
N LEU A 89 13.32 -14.70 -13.46
CA LEU A 89 12.08 -14.98 -12.71
C LEU A 89 11.49 -16.35 -13.05
N ASN A 90 11.70 -16.82 -14.29
CA ASN A 90 11.19 -18.11 -14.74
C ASN A 90 12.00 -19.32 -14.18
N ARG A 91 13.20 -19.09 -13.60
CA ARG A 91 14.02 -20.15 -13.01
C ARG A 91 13.32 -20.84 -11.84
N ARG A 92 13.73 -22.08 -11.55
CA ARG A 92 13.26 -22.85 -10.39
C ARG A 92 13.91 -22.38 -9.09
N THR A 93 15.19 -21.99 -9.15
CA THR A 93 15.98 -21.53 -7.99
C THR A 93 16.66 -20.21 -8.31
N LYS A 94 16.93 -19.40 -7.27
CA LYS A 94 17.55 -18.06 -7.39
C LYS A 94 16.82 -17.17 -8.41
N ASN A 95 15.50 -17.18 -8.35
CA ASN A 95 14.60 -16.43 -9.23
C ASN A 95 14.40 -14.97 -8.77
N ASN A 96 15.38 -14.39 -8.08
CA ASN A 96 15.33 -13.01 -7.56
C ASN A 96 16.30 -12.14 -8.37
N PRO A 97 15.82 -11.44 -9.42
CA PRO A 97 16.66 -10.54 -10.22
C PRO A 97 17.05 -9.31 -9.39
N VAL A 98 18.29 -8.83 -9.56
CA VAL A 98 18.77 -7.58 -8.97
C VAL A 98 19.30 -6.70 -10.11
N LEU A 99 18.71 -5.52 -10.26
CA LEU A 99 19.12 -4.54 -11.28
C LEU A 99 20.23 -3.65 -10.72
N ILE A 100 21.40 -3.69 -11.35
CA ILE A 100 22.59 -2.94 -10.93
C ILE A 100 22.92 -1.91 -12.00
N GLY A 101 23.38 -0.74 -11.58
CA GLY A 101 23.68 0.42 -12.43
C GLY A 101 23.76 1.70 -11.62
N GLU A 102 24.21 2.78 -12.25
CA GLU A 102 24.26 4.11 -11.65
C GLU A 102 22.85 4.64 -11.33
N ALA A 103 22.77 5.65 -10.44
CA ALA A 103 21.50 6.31 -10.16
C ALA A 103 20.98 7.03 -11.42
N GLY A 104 19.67 7.04 -11.63
CA GLY A 104 19.04 7.74 -12.75
C GLY A 104 19.09 7.02 -14.11
N VAL A 105 19.76 5.87 -14.23
CA VAL A 105 19.79 5.08 -15.49
C VAL A 105 18.45 4.45 -15.86
N GLY A 106 17.39 4.59 -15.05
CA GLY A 106 16.06 4.06 -15.33
C GLY A 106 15.89 2.56 -15.04
N LYS A 107 16.42 2.05 -13.91
CA LYS A 107 16.19 0.66 -13.46
C LYS A 107 14.69 0.38 -13.28
N THR A 108 13.96 1.35 -12.74
CA THR A 108 12.51 1.33 -12.58
C THR A 108 11.79 1.12 -13.91
N ALA A 109 12.27 1.76 -14.99
CA ALA A 109 11.68 1.61 -16.33
C ALA A 109 11.76 0.16 -16.85
N VAL A 110 12.79 -0.62 -16.48
CA VAL A 110 12.85 -2.05 -16.84
C VAL A 110 11.71 -2.83 -16.18
N VAL A 111 11.35 -2.49 -14.95
CA VAL A 111 10.27 -3.15 -14.20
C VAL A 111 8.89 -2.72 -14.70
N GLU A 112 8.75 -1.45 -15.08
CA GLU A 112 7.56 -0.93 -15.76
C GLU A 112 7.34 -1.61 -17.12
N GLY A 113 8.41 -1.81 -17.89
CA GLY A 113 8.38 -2.55 -19.14
C GLY A 113 8.04 -4.03 -18.93
N LEU A 114 8.52 -4.65 -17.84
CA LEU A 114 8.09 -5.99 -17.45
C LEU A 114 6.58 -6.04 -17.16
N ALA A 115 6.03 -5.06 -16.45
CA ALA A 115 4.60 -4.97 -16.18
C ALA A 115 3.80 -4.89 -17.49
N GLN A 116 4.25 -4.08 -18.45
CA GLN A 116 3.65 -4.00 -19.79
C GLN A 116 3.68 -5.36 -20.52
N LYS A 117 4.81 -6.08 -20.49
CA LYS A 117 4.91 -7.41 -21.13
C LYS A 117 3.99 -8.44 -20.48
N ILE A 118 3.83 -8.41 -19.16
CA ILE A 118 2.88 -9.28 -18.45
C ILE A 118 1.45 -8.99 -18.92
N VAL A 119 1.06 -7.71 -18.95
CA VAL A 119 -0.29 -7.30 -19.40
C VAL A 119 -0.55 -7.65 -20.86
N ALA A 120 0.45 -7.52 -21.72
CA ALA A 120 0.38 -7.89 -23.13
C ALA A 120 0.41 -9.42 -23.37
N GLY A 121 0.60 -10.23 -22.33
CA GLY A 121 0.74 -11.69 -22.46
C GLY A 121 2.04 -12.14 -23.13
N GLN A 122 3.05 -11.27 -23.22
CA GLN A 122 4.33 -11.53 -23.86
C GLN A 122 5.36 -12.14 -22.90
N VAL A 123 4.89 -12.98 -21.96
CA VAL A 123 5.71 -13.63 -20.94
C VAL A 123 5.37 -15.13 -20.85
N PRO A 124 6.29 -15.97 -20.34
CA PRO A 124 6.00 -17.39 -20.12
C PRO A 124 4.80 -17.60 -19.20
N GLN A 125 4.13 -18.76 -19.31
CA GLN A 125 2.91 -19.06 -18.54
C GLN A 125 3.05 -18.85 -17.03
N LYS A 126 4.22 -19.14 -16.46
CA LYS A 126 4.51 -18.93 -15.03
C LYS A 126 4.33 -17.48 -14.58
N LEU A 127 4.46 -16.51 -15.49
CA LEU A 127 4.43 -15.07 -15.20
C LEU A 127 3.16 -14.37 -15.71
N LEU A 128 2.30 -15.04 -16.50
CA LEU A 128 1.11 -14.42 -17.12
C LEU A 128 0.15 -13.82 -16.09
N ASP A 129 -0.12 -14.55 -15.01
CA ASP A 129 -1.09 -14.15 -13.99
C ASP A 129 -0.45 -13.39 -12.82
N LYS A 130 0.80 -12.95 -12.97
CA LYS A 130 1.53 -12.29 -11.89
C LYS A 130 1.26 -10.78 -11.84
N GLU A 131 1.25 -10.23 -10.64
CA GLU A 131 1.11 -8.80 -10.39
C GLU A 131 2.40 -8.24 -9.81
N ILE A 132 2.91 -7.16 -10.41
CA ILE A 132 4.09 -6.47 -9.92
C ILE A 132 3.64 -5.39 -8.95
N ILE A 133 4.06 -5.52 -7.70
CA ILE A 133 3.79 -4.55 -6.64
C ILE A 133 5.12 -3.88 -6.29
N ARG A 134 5.23 -2.58 -6.56
CA ARG A 134 6.33 -1.75 -6.06
C ARG A 134 6.08 -1.45 -4.59
N PHE A 135 7.08 -1.65 -3.75
CA PHE A 135 6.98 -1.40 -2.33
C PHE A 135 7.92 -0.29 -1.89
N ASP A 136 7.38 0.69 -1.18
CA ASP A 136 8.17 1.78 -0.61
C ASP A 136 8.61 1.43 0.82
N VAL A 137 9.92 1.18 0.96
CA VAL A 137 10.54 0.85 2.23
C VAL A 137 10.67 2.09 3.12
N ALA A 138 10.94 3.26 2.54
CA ALA A 138 11.14 4.48 3.32
C ALA A 138 9.90 4.81 4.15
N SER A 139 8.71 4.57 3.58
CA SER A 139 7.43 4.70 4.26
C SER A 139 7.23 3.71 5.43
N LEU A 140 7.88 2.54 5.43
CA LEU A 140 7.83 1.62 6.58
C LEU A 140 8.64 2.13 7.78
N VAL A 141 9.77 2.80 7.49
CA VAL A 141 10.70 3.34 8.50
C VAL A 141 10.13 4.63 9.11
N GLN A 142 9.46 5.43 8.30
CA GLN A 142 8.76 6.64 8.75
C GLN A 142 7.62 6.24 9.71
N GLY A 143 7.73 6.69 10.97
CA GLY A 143 6.72 6.40 12.01
C GLY A 143 6.99 5.18 12.88
N THR A 144 8.07 4.43 12.65
CA THR A 144 8.54 3.40 13.60
C THR A 144 9.74 3.94 14.38
N GLY A 145 9.49 4.61 15.50
CA GLY A 145 10.56 5.12 16.38
C GLY A 145 11.34 4.02 17.12
N ILE A 146 10.96 2.75 16.96
CA ILE A 146 11.53 1.59 17.66
C ILE A 146 11.93 0.52 16.63
N ARG A 147 13.22 0.15 16.59
CA ARG A 147 13.83 -0.86 15.70
C ARG A 147 13.02 -2.15 15.54
N GLY A 148 12.41 -2.64 16.63
CA GLY A 148 11.60 -3.86 16.63
C GLY A 148 10.31 -3.76 15.81
N GLN A 149 9.73 -2.57 15.67
CA GLN A 149 8.49 -2.39 14.89
C GLN A 149 8.73 -2.52 13.39
N PHE A 150 9.89 -2.04 12.91
CA PHE A 150 10.29 -2.22 11.51
C PHE A 150 10.42 -3.71 11.16
N GLU A 151 11.10 -4.49 12.02
CA GLU A 151 11.26 -5.93 11.80
C GLU A 151 9.92 -6.67 11.80
N GLN A 152 9.01 -6.33 12.74
CA GLN A 152 7.67 -6.89 12.77
C GLN A 152 6.86 -6.58 11.50
N ARG A 153 6.94 -5.35 10.99
CA ARG A 153 6.30 -4.95 9.72
C ARG A 153 6.89 -5.71 8.53
N MET A 154 8.21 -5.85 8.46
CA MET A 154 8.87 -6.65 7.41
C MET A 154 8.47 -8.12 7.46
N GLN A 155 8.37 -8.72 8.65
CA GLN A 155 7.87 -10.08 8.80
C GLN A 155 6.42 -10.22 8.33
N GLN A 156 5.57 -9.25 8.65
CA GLN A 156 4.18 -9.23 8.19
C GLN A 156 4.10 -9.08 6.66
N LEU A 157 4.91 -8.20 6.07
CA LEU A 157 5.02 -8.04 4.62
C LEU A 157 5.43 -9.36 3.94
N MET A 158 6.45 -10.03 4.48
CA MET A 158 6.91 -11.32 3.94
C MET A 158 5.82 -12.39 4.01
N LYS A 159 5.06 -12.46 5.10
CA LYS A 159 3.90 -13.37 5.22
C LYS A 159 2.83 -13.06 4.19
N GLU A 160 2.55 -11.79 3.95
CA GLU A 160 1.54 -11.35 2.97
C GLU A 160 1.96 -11.72 1.54
N VAL A 161 3.21 -11.50 1.17
CA VAL A 161 3.76 -11.89 -0.14
C VAL A 161 3.80 -13.41 -0.30
N GLN A 162 4.21 -14.16 0.74
CA GLN A 162 4.21 -15.63 0.71
C GLN A 162 2.82 -16.23 0.57
N SER A 163 1.81 -15.61 1.16
CA SER A 163 0.42 -16.06 1.04
C SER A 163 -0.19 -15.85 -0.35
N ASN A 164 0.42 -14.98 -1.17
CA ASN A 164 -0.05 -14.61 -2.50
C ASN A 164 1.02 -14.92 -3.56
N PRO A 165 1.08 -16.16 -4.08
CA PRO A 165 2.13 -16.60 -5.02
C PRO A 165 2.11 -15.87 -6.38
N ASN A 166 1.05 -15.13 -6.66
CA ASN A 166 0.90 -14.33 -7.87
C ASN A 166 1.60 -12.96 -7.76
N ILE A 167 2.07 -12.55 -6.58
CA ILE A 167 2.73 -11.26 -6.41
C ILE A 167 4.22 -11.36 -6.73
N VAL A 168 4.73 -10.42 -7.53
CA VAL A 168 6.14 -10.11 -7.69
C VAL A 168 6.40 -8.81 -6.97
N LEU A 169 7.18 -8.88 -5.88
CA LEU A 169 7.57 -7.70 -5.12
C LEU A 169 8.74 -7.00 -5.80
N PHE A 170 8.59 -5.71 -6.06
CA PHE A 170 9.66 -4.84 -6.54
C PHE A 170 10.06 -3.85 -5.44
N ILE A 171 11.35 -3.81 -5.14
CA ILE A 171 11.97 -2.89 -4.19
C ILE A 171 13.05 -2.14 -4.97
N ASP A 172 12.94 -0.82 -5.05
CA ASP A 172 13.89 0.00 -5.82
C ASP A 172 15.21 0.11 -5.05
N GLU A 173 15.17 0.75 -3.89
CA GLU A 173 16.36 1.01 -3.08
C GLU A 173 16.50 -0.02 -1.95
N ILE A 174 16.74 -1.27 -2.34
CA ILE A 174 16.97 -2.37 -1.38
C ILE A 174 18.13 -2.08 -0.40
N HIS A 175 19.07 -1.21 -0.80
CA HIS A 175 20.18 -0.80 0.03
C HIS A 175 19.76 0.00 1.27
N GLU A 176 18.61 0.70 1.23
CA GLU A 176 18.05 1.40 2.39
C GLU A 176 17.68 0.42 3.52
N ILE A 177 17.13 -0.75 3.16
CA ILE A 177 16.86 -1.84 4.12
C ILE A 177 18.16 -2.38 4.71
N MET A 178 19.19 -2.55 3.86
CA MET A 178 20.48 -3.11 4.29
C MET A 178 21.22 -2.17 5.25
N GLY A 179 21.03 -0.86 5.12
CA GLY A 179 21.62 0.17 5.98
C GLY A 179 20.88 0.36 7.32
N ALA A 180 19.55 0.22 7.34
CA ALA A 180 18.72 0.44 8.52
C ALA A 180 19.03 -0.51 9.70
N GLY A 181 19.71 -1.63 9.46
CA GLY A 181 20.16 -2.57 10.50
C GLY A 181 21.52 -2.27 11.14
N ASN A 182 22.33 -1.38 10.54
CA ASN A 182 23.76 -1.19 10.87
C ASN A 182 24.09 0.12 11.60
N ALA A 183 23.10 0.98 11.87
CA ALA A 183 23.36 2.34 12.36
C ALA A 183 23.92 2.43 13.80
N GLU A 184 23.90 1.37 14.62
CA GLU A 184 24.54 1.40 15.94
C GLU A 184 25.23 0.07 16.30
N GLY A 185 26.57 0.07 16.26
CA GLY A 185 27.44 -0.46 17.32
C GLY A 185 27.42 -1.96 17.66
N GLY A 186 26.81 -2.83 16.87
CA GLY A 186 26.84 -4.27 17.11
C GLY A 186 27.30 -5.01 15.86
N ASN A 187 28.20 -5.97 16.00
CA ASN A 187 28.63 -6.92 14.97
C ASN A 187 27.44 -7.69 14.36
N GLY A 188 26.65 -7.01 13.52
CA GLY A 188 25.49 -7.52 12.81
C GLY A 188 25.92 -8.21 11.53
N ARG A 189 26.73 -9.25 11.66
CA ARG A 189 26.69 -10.36 10.69
C ARG A 189 25.24 -10.83 10.73
N TRP A 190 24.45 -10.49 9.70
CA TRP A 190 23.16 -11.10 9.44
C TRP A 190 23.36 -12.59 9.64
N GLN A 191 22.88 -13.13 10.76
CA GLN A 191 22.89 -14.56 10.96
C GLN A 191 22.15 -15.09 9.75
N ARG A 192 22.86 -15.92 8.99
CA ARG A 192 22.33 -16.71 7.90
C ARG A 192 20.99 -17.26 8.41
N PHE A 193 19.90 -16.66 7.97
CA PHE A 193 18.62 -17.33 7.98
C PHE A 193 18.87 -18.51 7.05
N GLU A 194 19.24 -19.65 7.63
CA GLU A 194 19.05 -20.93 6.98
C GLU A 194 17.54 -21.02 6.78
N ALA A 195 17.09 -20.51 5.64
CA ALA A 195 15.88 -20.99 5.04
C ALA A 195 16.10 -22.51 4.94
N GLY A 196 15.52 -23.24 5.89
CA GLY A 196 15.38 -24.68 5.77
C GLY A 196 14.80 -24.98 4.39
N PRO A 197 15.13 -26.14 3.81
CA PRO A 197 14.67 -26.50 2.47
C PRO A 197 13.16 -26.28 2.41
N CYS A 198 12.72 -25.34 1.59
CA CYS A 198 11.31 -25.18 1.28
C CYS A 198 10.87 -26.50 0.65
N PRO A 199 9.93 -27.25 1.23
CA PRO A 199 9.26 -28.27 0.46
C PRO A 199 8.46 -27.55 -0.63
N TRP A 200 8.44 -28.16 -1.82
CA TRP A 200 7.78 -27.79 -3.08
C TRP A 200 8.37 -26.61 -3.88
#